data_AF-A0A9N9G6C8-F1
#
_entry.id   AF-A0A9N9G6C8-F1
#
_cell.length_a   1.000
_cell.length_b   1.000
_cell.length_c   1.000
_cell.angle_alpha   90.00
_cell.angle_beta   90.00
_cell.angle_gamma   90.00
#
_symmetry.space_group_name_H-M   'P 1'
#
loop_
_entity.id
_entity.type
_entity.pdbx_description
1 polymer ?
#
loop_
_entity_poly.entity_id
_entity_poly.type
_entity_poly.pdbx_seq_one_letter_code
_entity_poly.pdbx_strand_id
1 'polypeptide(L)' 'MVDEESEYRHVTLPRAIAQYIPQNRLMPEDEWRSYGVIQSEGWEHYMIHGEKN' A
#
# COMPACT_ATOMS: atom_id res chain seq x y z
N MET A 1 10.05 -0.51 9.35
CA MET A 1 11.17 0.43 9.63
C MET A 1 10.55 1.66 10.26
N VAL A 2 11.27 2.41 11.07
CA VAL A 2 10.77 3.62 11.73
C VAL A 2 11.91 4.64 11.73
N ASP A 3 11.60 5.91 11.47
CA ASP A 3 12.51 7.04 11.67
C ASP A 3 11.93 8.03 12.70
N GLU A 4 12.46 9.25 12.77
CA GLU A 4 12.00 10.27 13.73
C GLU A 4 10.60 10.84 13.40
N GLU A 5 10.13 10.68 12.17
CA GLU A 5 8.89 11.30 11.67
C GLU A 5 7.80 10.25 11.37
N SER A 6 8.17 9.06 10.89
CA SER A 6 7.24 8.10 10.30
C SER A 6 7.55 6.64 10.62
N GLU A 7 6.49 5.83 10.65
CA GLU A 7 6.56 4.37 10.66
C GLU A 7 6.28 3.80 9.26
N TYR A 8 7.02 2.75 8.88
CA TYR A 8 6.95 2.15 7.56
C TYR A 8 6.68 0.64 7.64
N ARG A 9 5.69 0.20 6.85
CA ARG A 9 5.35 -1.21 6.66
C ARG A 9 5.12 -1.49 5.17
N HIS A 10 5.52 -2.68 4.74
CA HIS A 10 5.15 -3.21 3.43
C HIS A 10 3.99 -4.20 3.59
N VAL A 11 2.98 -4.10 2.73
CA VAL A 11 1.88 -5.07 2.64
C VAL A 11 2.05 -5.88 1.37
N THR A 12 2.19 -7.20 1.51
CA THR A 12 2.24 -8.12 0.37
C THR A 12 0.84 -8.57 0.01
N LEU A 13 0.45 -8.38 -1.25
CA LEU A 13 -0.87 -8.75 -1.75
C LEU A 13 -0.83 -10.09 -2.51
N PRO A 14 -1.89 -10.91 -2.42
CA PRO A 14 -2.08 -12.04 -3.32
C PRO A 14 -2.11 -11.60 -4.79
N ARG A 15 -1.56 -12.42 -5.69
CA ARG A 15 -1.48 -12.11 -7.13
C ARG A 15 -2.85 -11.81 -7.77
N ALA A 16 -3.90 -12.47 -7.30
CA ALA A 16 -5.27 -12.24 -7.77
C ALA A 16 -5.79 -10.83 -7.46
N ILE A 17 -5.29 -10.19 -6.40
CA ILE A 17 -5.64 -8.81 -6.03
C ILE A 17 -4.69 -7.82 -6.70
N ALA A 18 -3.39 -8.16 -6.76
CA ALA A 18 -2.34 -7.28 -7.28
C ALA A 18 -2.63 -6.75 -8.71
N GLN A 19 -3.30 -7.54 -9.56
CA GLN A 19 -3.67 -7.12 -10.93
C GLN A 19 -4.65 -5.93 -10.99
N TYR A 20 -5.37 -5.65 -9.90
CA TYR A 20 -6.33 -4.55 -9.81
C TYR A 20 -5.71 -3.28 -9.21
N ILE A 21 -4.49 -3.36 -8.69
CA ILE A 21 -3.84 -2.23 -8.03
C ILE A 21 -3.34 -1.23 -9.08
N PRO A 22 -3.65 0.07 -8.95
CA PRO A 22 -3.16 1.08 -9.88
C PRO A 22 -1.63 1.20 -9.79
N GLN A 23 -0.95 1.12 -10.94
CA GLN A 23 0.51 1.24 -11.02
C GLN A 23 1.01 2.67 -11.27
N ASN A 24 0.11 3.61 -11.58
CA ASN A 24 0.44 4.99 -11.96
C ASN A 24 0.03 6.04 -10.92
N ARG A 25 -0.59 5.63 -9.81
CA ARG A 25 -1.03 6.53 -8.72
C ARG A 25 -1.09 5.82 -7.39
N LEU A 26 -0.96 6.60 -6.32
CA LEU A 26 -1.16 6.14 -4.95
C LEU A 26 -2.65 5.96 -4.65
N MET A 27 -2.95 5.25 -3.57
CA MET A 27 -4.32 4.95 -3.13
C MET A 27 -4.61 5.66 -1.81
N PRO A 28 -5.73 6.39 -1.68
CA PRO A 28 -6.22 6.86 -0.40
C PRO A 28 -6.65 5.68 0.49
N GLU A 29 -6.87 5.97 1.78
CA GLU A 29 -7.13 4.95 2.81
C GLU A 29 -8.38 4.11 2.56
N ASP A 30 -9.48 4.74 2.16
CA ASP A 30 -10.70 4.07 1.76
C ASP A 30 -10.48 3.10 0.57
N GLU A 31 -9.68 3.50 -0.41
CA GLU A 31 -9.40 2.68 -1.58
C GLU A 31 -8.57 1.45 -1.23
N TRP A 32 -7.44 1.57 -0.50
CA TRP A 32 -6.66 0.37 -0.16
C TRP A 32 -7.38 -0.56 0.82
N ARG A 33 -8.26 -0.01 1.68
CA ARG A 33 -9.15 -0.82 2.53
C ARG A 33 -10.14 -1.64 1.71
N SER A 34 -10.64 -1.09 0.60
CA SER A 34 -11.57 -1.81 -0.30
C SER A 34 -10.95 -3.07 -0.94
N TYR A 35 -9.62 -3.12 -1.08
CA TYR A 35 -8.87 -4.30 -1.53
C TYR A 35 -8.56 -5.31 -0.42
N GLY A 36 -9.06 -5.07 0.80
CA GLY A 36 -8.91 -5.98 1.94
C GLY A 36 -7.62 -5.82 2.73
N VAL A 37 -6.88 -4.72 2.55
CA VAL A 37 -5.75 -4.38 3.43
C VAL A 37 -6.30 -3.94 4.78
N ILE A 38 -5.85 -4.60 5.86
CA ILE A 38 -6.28 -4.35 7.22
C ILE A 38 -5.09 -3.88 8.05
N GLN A 39 -5.20 -2.66 8.57
CA GLN A 39 -4.25 -2.03 9.49
C GLN A 39 -4.99 -0.98 10.32
N SER A 40 -4.31 -0.41 11.33
CA SER A 40 -4.82 0.73 12.09
C SER A 40 -5.14 1.92 11.18
N GLU A 41 -5.87 2.91 11.69
CA GLU A 41 -6.11 4.16 10.97
C GLU A 41 -4.81 4.97 10.83
N GLY A 42 -4.73 5.83 9.80
CA GLY A 42 -3.66 6.83 9.64
C GLY A 42 -2.46 6.36 8.80
N TRP A 43 -2.57 5.20 8.15
CA TRP A 43 -1.52 4.73 7.24
C TRP A 43 -1.71 5.30 5.83
N GLU A 44 -0.64 5.86 5.28
CA GLU A 44 -0.63 6.40 3.92
C GLU A 44 0.10 5.46 2.95
N HIS A 45 -0.51 5.21 1.79
CA HIS A 45 0.19 4.58 0.67
C HIS A 45 1.08 5.65 0.01
N TYR A 46 2.34 5.74 0.45
CA TYR A 46 3.23 6.86 0.12
C TYR A 46 4.16 6.61 -1.08
N MET A 47 4.32 5.35 -1.52
CA MET A 47 5.19 5.01 -2.66
C MET A 47 4.70 3.79 -3.42
N ILE A 48 4.89 3.80 -4.73
CA ILE A 48 4.76 2.60 -5.58
C ILE A 48 6.16 2.02 -5.74
N HIS A 49 6.36 0.80 -5.26
CA HIS A 49 7.59 0.08 -5.57
C HIS A 49 7.55 -0.34 -7.04
N GLY A 50 8.45 0.23 -7.86
CA GLY A 50 8.57 -0.15 -9.26
C GLY A 50 8.85 -1.65 -9.39
N GLU A 51 8.34 -2.27 -10.46
CA GLU A 51 8.58 -3.69 -10.72
C GLU A 51 10.09 -3.97 -10.77
N LYS A 52 10.53 -4.99 -10.02
CA LYS A 52 11.68 -5.78 -10.44
C LYS A 52 11.18 -6.62 -11.61
N ASN A 53 11.44 -6.17 -12.83
CA ASN A 53 11.35 -7.05 -14.01
C ASN A 53 12.31 -8.24 -13.80
#